data_AF-A0A528B5F8-F1
#
_entry.id   AF-A0A528B5F8-F1
#
_cell.length_a   1.000
_cell.length_b   1.000
_cell.length_c   1.000
_cell.angle_alpha   90.00
_cell.angle_beta   90.00
_cell.angle_gamma   90.00
#
_symmetry.space_group_name_H-M   'P 1'
#
loop_
_entity.id
_entity.type
_entity.pdbx_description
1 polymer ?
#
loop_
_entity_poly.entity_id
_entity_poly.type
_entity_poly.pdbx_seq_one_letter_code
_entity_poly.pdbx_strand_id
1 'polypeptide(L)'
;TVHGSAGPGVGENMMSGSITVKGDASQYAGATGRGGLLVIEGNASSRCGISMKGIDIVVHGNIGHMSAFMAQSGNLVVLGDAGDALGDSIYEARLFVRGKVESLGADCIAKEMRPEHLDLLQGLLDRAGVTGVKAAEFKRYGSARTLYNFNIDNADAY
;
A
#
# COMPACT_ATOMS: atom_id res chain seq x y z
N THR A 1 1.58 -15.64 -12.95
CA THR A 1 2.80 -15.61 -12.12
C THR A 1 4.00 -15.24 -12.96
N VAL A 2 4.89 -14.41 -12.44
CA VAL A 2 6.19 -14.03 -13.03
C VAL A 2 7.29 -14.67 -12.19
N HIS A 3 8.08 -15.56 -12.80
CA HIS A 3 9.19 -16.27 -12.15
C HIS A 3 10.50 -15.45 -12.22
N GLY A 4 10.46 -14.25 -11.66
CA GLY A 4 11.56 -13.28 -11.68
C GLY A 4 11.06 -11.90 -11.25
N SER A 5 11.81 -10.86 -11.57
CA SER A 5 11.44 -9.47 -11.31
C SER A 5 10.55 -8.89 -12.42
N ALA A 6 9.78 -7.86 -12.09
CA ALA A 6 8.92 -7.15 -13.04
C ALA A 6 9.35 -5.69 -13.20
N GLY A 7 9.27 -5.18 -14.43
CA GLY A 7 9.56 -3.79 -14.77
C GLY A 7 8.50 -2.81 -14.23
N PRO A 8 8.59 -1.53 -14.61
CA PRO A 8 7.67 -0.49 -14.16
C PRO A 8 6.20 -0.81 -14.47
N GLY A 9 5.30 -0.46 -13.54
CA GLY A 9 3.84 -0.54 -13.76
C GLY A 9 3.25 -1.94 -13.71
N VAL A 10 3.92 -2.94 -13.10
CA VAL A 10 3.33 -4.27 -12.93
C VAL A 10 1.99 -4.18 -12.19
N GLY A 11 0.92 -4.70 -12.79
CA GLY A 11 -0.44 -4.61 -12.22
C GLY A 11 -1.07 -3.21 -12.29
N GLU A 12 -0.52 -2.29 -13.08
CA GLU A 12 -1.17 -1.00 -13.33
C GLU A 12 -2.56 -1.18 -13.96
N ASN A 13 -3.53 -0.37 -13.52
CA ASN A 13 -4.93 -0.42 -13.96
C ASN A 13 -5.61 -1.80 -13.79
N MET A 14 -5.06 -2.70 -12.98
CA MET A 14 -5.64 -4.02 -12.74
C MET A 14 -7.06 -3.88 -12.18
N MET A 15 -8.01 -4.57 -12.82
CA MET A 15 -9.43 -4.50 -12.47
C MET A 15 -9.88 -5.65 -11.56
N SER A 16 -9.29 -6.84 -11.77
CA SER A 16 -9.58 -8.07 -11.03
C SER A 16 -8.47 -9.11 -11.29
N GLY A 17 -8.58 -10.28 -10.67
CA GLY A 17 -7.65 -11.39 -10.84
C GLY A 17 -6.50 -11.39 -9.82
N SER A 18 -5.42 -12.10 -10.13
CA SER A 18 -4.21 -12.11 -9.31
C SER A 18 -2.93 -12.09 -10.14
N ILE A 19 -1.92 -11.38 -9.65
CA ILE A 19 -0.55 -11.38 -10.17
C ILE A 19 0.37 -11.71 -9.01
N THR A 20 1.29 -12.65 -9.21
CA THR A 20 2.38 -12.95 -8.27
C THR A 20 3.71 -12.74 -8.98
N VAL A 21 4.56 -11.89 -8.41
CA VAL A 21 5.94 -11.64 -8.84
C VAL A 21 6.86 -12.32 -7.83
N LYS A 22 7.67 -13.28 -8.29
CA LYS A 22 8.59 -14.04 -7.43
C LYS A 22 9.86 -13.26 -7.03
N GLY A 23 10.20 -12.21 -7.77
CA GLY A 23 11.31 -11.30 -7.46
C GLY A 23 10.83 -9.91 -7.04
N ASP A 24 11.62 -8.90 -7.39
CA ASP A 24 11.34 -7.50 -7.10
C ASP A 24 10.41 -6.88 -8.17
N ALA A 25 9.74 -5.78 -7.80
CA ALA A 25 8.99 -4.93 -8.71
C ALA A 25 9.61 -3.53 -8.79
N SER A 26 9.73 -3.00 -10.01
CA SER A 26 10.15 -1.62 -10.25
C SER A 26 9.08 -0.62 -9.78
N GLN A 27 9.24 0.66 -10.13
CA GLN A 27 8.33 1.73 -9.73
C GLN A 27 6.90 1.48 -10.21
N TYR A 28 5.93 2.07 -9.50
CA TYR A 28 4.52 2.11 -9.90
C TYR A 28 3.78 0.76 -9.88
N ALA A 29 4.31 -0.24 -9.18
CA ALA A 29 3.61 -1.52 -9.01
C ALA A 29 2.19 -1.30 -8.45
N GLY A 30 1.17 -1.82 -9.12
CA GLY A 30 -0.24 -1.69 -8.74
C GLY A 30 -0.83 -0.29 -8.93
N ALA A 31 -0.15 0.62 -9.65
CA ALA A 31 -0.63 1.98 -9.87
C ALA A 31 -2.05 1.98 -10.44
N THR A 32 -2.93 2.83 -9.89
CA THR A 32 -4.32 3.01 -10.36
C THR A 32 -5.21 1.77 -10.37
N GLY A 33 -4.74 0.63 -9.84
CA GLY A 33 -5.48 -0.62 -9.79
C GLY A 33 -6.79 -0.48 -9.02
N ARG A 34 -7.87 -1.05 -9.55
CA ARG A 34 -9.24 -0.93 -9.03
C ARG A 34 -9.72 -2.18 -8.30
N GLY A 35 -9.01 -3.31 -8.47
CA GLY A 35 -9.35 -4.56 -7.82
C GLY A 35 -8.38 -5.69 -8.17
N GLY A 36 -8.55 -6.83 -7.51
CA GLY A 36 -7.64 -7.97 -7.62
C GLY A 36 -6.51 -7.93 -6.60
N LEU A 37 -5.59 -8.89 -6.71
CA LEU A 37 -4.47 -9.07 -5.78
C LEU A 37 -3.13 -9.05 -6.53
N LEU A 38 -2.24 -8.15 -6.14
CA LEU A 38 -0.85 -8.14 -6.56
C LEU A 38 0.04 -8.58 -5.39
N VAL A 39 0.73 -9.70 -5.55
CA VAL A 39 1.71 -10.22 -4.58
C VAL A 39 3.11 -10.04 -5.15
N ILE A 40 4.00 -9.45 -4.36
CA ILE A 40 5.42 -9.25 -4.68
C ILE A 40 6.23 -9.91 -3.57
N GLU A 41 6.96 -10.99 -3.91
CA GLU A 41 7.74 -11.76 -2.94
C GLU A 41 9.10 -11.12 -2.62
N GLY A 42 9.55 -10.17 -3.44
CA GLY A 42 10.68 -9.29 -3.15
C GLY A 42 10.25 -7.91 -2.65
N ASN A 43 11.01 -6.89 -3.06
CA ASN A 43 10.76 -5.49 -2.77
C ASN A 43 9.97 -4.81 -3.89
N ALA A 44 9.25 -3.74 -3.56
CA ALA A 44 8.71 -2.82 -4.55
C ALA A 44 9.46 -1.48 -4.48
N SER A 45 9.79 -0.89 -5.63
CA SER A 45 10.45 0.41 -5.67
C SER A 45 9.48 1.55 -5.31
N SER A 46 9.80 2.78 -5.69
CA SER A 46 9.01 3.96 -5.36
C SER A 46 7.60 3.93 -5.93
N ARG A 47 6.69 4.64 -5.25
CA ARG A 47 5.32 4.87 -5.70
C ARG A 47 4.53 3.58 -5.92
N CYS A 48 4.83 2.52 -5.17
CA CYS A 48 4.01 1.31 -5.14
C CYS A 48 2.58 1.68 -4.69
N GLY A 49 1.57 1.27 -5.44
CA GLY A 49 0.16 1.60 -5.17
C GLY A 49 -0.22 3.06 -5.39
N ILE A 50 0.56 3.85 -6.15
CA ILE A 50 0.20 5.23 -6.47
C ILE A 50 -1.19 5.31 -7.13
N SER A 51 -2.04 6.20 -6.60
CA SER A 51 -3.42 6.42 -7.07
C SER A 51 -4.29 5.16 -7.12
N MET A 52 -3.99 4.13 -6.30
CA MET A 52 -4.78 2.91 -6.19
C MET A 52 -6.25 3.21 -5.84
N LYS A 53 -7.18 2.44 -6.41
CA LYS A 53 -8.64 2.65 -6.33
C LYS A 53 -9.39 1.36 -5.99
N GLY A 54 -8.77 0.46 -5.25
CA GLY A 54 -9.41 -0.77 -4.77
C GLY A 54 -8.60 -2.05 -4.92
N ILE A 55 -7.41 -2.00 -5.54
CA ILE A 55 -6.49 -3.15 -5.59
C ILE A 55 -5.96 -3.52 -4.18
N ASP A 56 -5.76 -4.82 -3.95
CA ASP A 56 -4.97 -5.32 -2.83
C ASP A 56 -3.52 -5.58 -3.28
N ILE A 57 -2.55 -5.01 -2.59
CA ILE A 57 -1.12 -5.20 -2.85
C ILE A 57 -0.46 -5.77 -1.60
N VAL A 58 0.27 -6.88 -1.73
CA VAL A 58 1.05 -7.49 -0.64
C VAL A 58 2.51 -7.57 -1.07
N VAL A 59 3.40 -6.91 -0.33
CA VAL A 59 4.84 -6.88 -0.57
C VAL A 59 5.54 -7.59 0.59
N HIS A 60 6.29 -8.64 0.29
CA HIS A 60 7.00 -9.43 1.31
C HIS A 60 8.27 -8.72 1.81
N GLY A 61 8.90 -7.92 0.94
CA GLY A 61 10.03 -7.06 1.30
C GLY A 61 9.60 -5.64 1.66
N ASN A 62 10.45 -4.70 1.25
CA ASN A 62 10.30 -3.27 1.51
C ASN A 62 9.59 -2.55 0.36
N ILE A 63 9.04 -1.37 0.65
CA ILE A 63 8.52 -0.43 -0.35
C ILE A 63 9.32 0.88 -0.37
N GLY A 64 9.53 1.44 -1.56
CA GLY A 64 10.23 2.70 -1.74
C GLY A 64 9.41 3.94 -1.36
N HIS A 65 10.04 5.12 -1.51
CA HIS A 65 9.45 6.42 -1.22
C HIS A 65 8.16 6.69 -2.02
N MET A 66 7.28 7.54 -1.46
CA MET A 66 6.01 7.97 -2.03
C MET A 66 5.05 6.83 -2.39
N SER A 67 5.22 5.67 -1.77
CA SER A 67 4.27 4.57 -1.93
C SER A 67 2.92 4.95 -1.34
N ALA A 68 1.85 4.49 -1.98
CA ALA A 68 0.47 4.88 -1.73
C ALA A 68 0.17 6.39 -1.87
N PHE A 69 0.97 7.13 -2.65
CA PHE A 69 0.65 8.52 -2.98
C PHE A 69 -0.71 8.63 -3.68
N MET A 70 -1.59 9.49 -3.19
CA MET A 70 -2.98 9.63 -3.64
C MET A 70 -3.80 8.33 -3.63
N ALA A 71 -3.49 7.38 -2.75
CA ALA A 71 -4.22 6.13 -2.65
C ALA A 71 -5.68 6.37 -2.22
N GLN A 72 -6.63 6.04 -3.09
CA GLN A 72 -8.05 6.36 -2.91
C GLN A 72 -8.79 5.28 -2.12
N SER A 73 -8.55 4.02 -2.44
CA SER A 73 -9.13 2.86 -1.76
C SER A 73 -8.32 1.59 -2.05
N GLY A 74 -8.63 0.50 -1.35
CA GLY A 74 -7.89 -0.76 -1.40
C GLY A 74 -6.91 -0.91 -0.23
N ASN A 75 -6.02 -1.90 -0.33
CA ASN A 75 -5.09 -2.24 0.76
C ASN A 75 -3.66 -2.39 0.25
N LEU A 76 -2.70 -1.81 0.97
CA LEU A 76 -1.26 -2.05 0.77
C LEU A 76 -0.69 -2.69 2.04
N VAL A 77 -0.19 -3.91 1.93
CA VAL A 77 0.40 -4.68 3.03
C VAL A 77 1.90 -4.84 2.78
N VAL A 78 2.72 -4.50 3.78
CA VAL A 78 4.19 -4.49 3.68
C VAL A 78 4.77 -5.27 4.85
N LEU A 79 5.41 -6.39 4.57
CA LEU A 79 6.04 -7.23 5.60
C LEU A 79 7.39 -6.68 6.07
N GLY A 80 8.05 -5.86 5.24
CA GLY A 80 9.27 -5.12 5.57
C GLY A 80 9.00 -3.66 5.96
N ASP A 81 9.94 -2.81 5.56
CA ASP A 81 9.96 -1.37 5.84
C ASP A 81 9.33 -0.54 4.71
N ALA A 82 8.86 0.66 5.07
CA ALA A 82 8.37 1.66 4.13
C ALA A 82 9.27 2.90 4.14
N GLY A 83 9.67 3.34 2.95
CA GLY A 83 10.46 4.56 2.76
C GLY A 83 9.66 5.86 2.96
N ASP A 84 10.25 6.97 2.52
CA ASP A 84 9.74 8.31 2.79
C ASP A 84 8.34 8.59 2.24
N ALA A 85 7.62 9.49 2.92
CA ALA A 85 6.32 10.04 2.50
C ALA A 85 5.26 8.96 2.20
N LEU A 86 5.16 7.94 3.06
CA LEU A 86 4.15 6.88 2.94
C LEU A 86 2.74 7.48 3.00
N GLY A 87 1.92 7.16 2.00
CA GLY A 87 0.51 7.55 1.95
C GLY A 87 0.30 9.05 1.77
N ASP A 88 1.23 9.77 1.16
CA ASP A 88 1.04 11.20 0.88
C ASP A 88 -0.29 11.42 0.12
N SER A 89 -1.11 12.33 0.61
CA SER A 89 -2.41 12.69 0.03
C SER A 89 -3.37 11.49 -0.08
N ILE A 90 -3.29 10.54 0.86
CA ILE A 90 -4.15 9.36 0.94
C ILE A 90 -5.61 9.72 1.28
N TYR A 91 -6.54 8.91 0.77
CA TYR A 91 -7.97 8.97 1.10
C TYR A 91 -8.40 7.73 1.92
N GLU A 92 -9.26 6.85 1.40
CA GLU A 92 -9.84 5.72 2.14
C GLU A 92 -9.00 4.43 2.07
N ALA A 93 -7.85 4.45 1.39
CA ALA A 93 -6.96 3.29 1.34
C ALA A 93 -6.40 2.96 2.74
N ARG A 94 -6.14 1.67 2.97
CA ARG A 94 -5.60 1.16 4.23
C ARG A 94 -4.20 0.64 4.01
N LEU A 95 -3.25 1.15 4.77
CA LEU A 95 -1.85 0.75 4.67
C LEU A 95 -1.49 -0.03 5.93
N PHE A 96 -0.85 -1.18 5.77
CA PHE A 96 -0.40 -2.04 6.85
C PHE A 96 1.10 -2.27 6.71
N VAL A 97 1.88 -1.87 7.71
CA VAL A 97 3.34 -2.02 7.69
C VAL A 97 3.78 -2.75 8.95
N ARG A 98 4.52 -3.84 8.79
CA ARG A 98 5.10 -4.63 9.90
C ARG A 98 6.40 -4.03 10.39
N GLY A 99 7.25 -3.57 9.47
CA GLY A 99 8.53 -2.95 9.76
C GLY A 99 8.41 -1.48 10.18
N LYS A 100 9.49 -0.74 9.91
CA LYS A 100 9.58 0.69 10.17
C LYS A 100 8.98 1.48 9.03
N VAL A 101 8.42 2.64 9.37
CA VAL A 101 8.00 3.65 8.39
C VAL A 101 8.91 4.85 8.61
N GLU A 102 9.66 5.23 7.58
CA GLU A 102 10.63 6.34 7.68
C GLU A 102 9.92 7.68 7.94
N SER A 103 8.97 8.03 7.08
CA SER A 103 8.14 9.22 7.24
C SER A 103 6.75 9.04 6.62
N LEU A 104 5.77 9.75 7.17
CA LEU A 104 4.41 9.80 6.62
C LEU A 104 4.28 11.00 5.69
N GLY A 105 3.49 10.81 4.63
CA GLY A 105 3.12 11.90 3.74
C GLY A 105 2.00 12.78 4.29
N ALA A 106 1.65 13.84 3.55
CA ALA A 106 0.56 14.73 3.92
C ALA A 106 -0.76 13.95 4.13
N ASP A 107 -1.50 14.30 5.18
CA ASP A 107 -2.78 13.68 5.57
C ASP A 107 -2.72 12.18 5.94
N CYS A 108 -1.54 11.54 5.92
CA CYS A 108 -1.38 10.17 6.39
C CYS A 108 -1.03 10.14 7.88
N ILE A 109 -1.82 9.40 8.67
CA ILE A 109 -1.55 9.21 10.09
C ILE A 109 -1.62 7.74 10.48
N ALA A 110 -0.97 7.40 11.59
CA ALA A 110 -1.23 6.13 12.25
C ALA A 110 -2.71 6.06 12.66
N LYS A 111 -3.30 4.88 12.48
CA LYS A 111 -4.70 4.63 12.81
C LYS A 111 -4.80 3.43 13.75
N GLU A 112 -5.83 3.46 14.59
CA GLU A 112 -6.13 2.35 15.49
C GLU A 112 -6.32 1.03 14.72
N MET A 113 -5.78 -0.05 15.31
CA MET A 113 -6.01 -1.40 14.86
C MET A 113 -7.21 -2.02 15.57
N ARG A 114 -8.24 -2.39 14.80
CA ARG A 114 -9.55 -2.89 15.29
C ARG A 114 -9.78 -4.32 14.77
N PRO A 115 -10.64 -5.13 15.41
CA PRO A 115 -10.84 -6.54 15.03
C PRO A 115 -11.09 -6.77 13.54
N GLU A 116 -11.96 -5.98 12.91
CA GLU A 116 -12.29 -6.15 11.49
C GLU A 116 -11.11 -5.86 10.55
N HIS A 117 -10.15 -5.06 11.00
CA HIS A 117 -8.93 -4.83 10.24
C HIS A 117 -7.92 -5.97 10.41
N LEU A 118 -7.89 -6.60 11.59
CA LEU A 118 -7.07 -7.79 11.82
C LEU A 118 -7.58 -8.95 10.97
N ASP A 119 -8.89 -9.13 10.90
CA ASP A 119 -9.53 -10.15 10.04
C ASP A 119 -9.25 -9.88 8.56
N LEU A 120 -9.41 -8.63 8.13
CA LEU A 120 -9.08 -8.22 6.76
C LEU A 120 -7.60 -8.49 6.42
N LEU A 121 -6.69 -8.06 7.29
CA LEU A 121 -5.26 -8.23 7.08
C LEU A 121 -4.87 -9.71 7.07
N GLN A 122 -5.42 -10.52 7.98
CA GLN A 122 -5.17 -11.97 7.99
C GLN A 122 -5.62 -12.61 6.68
N GLY A 123 -6.81 -12.25 6.17
CA GLY A 123 -7.28 -12.76 4.88
C GLY A 123 -6.39 -12.36 3.69
N LEU A 124 -5.77 -11.16 3.72
CA LEU A 124 -4.81 -10.73 2.71
C LEU A 124 -3.49 -11.53 2.78
N LEU A 125 -2.98 -11.76 4.00
CA LEU A 125 -1.79 -12.58 4.22
C LEU A 125 -2.02 -14.01 3.73
N ASP A 126 -3.17 -14.61 4.05
CA ASP A 126 -3.53 -15.96 3.63
C ASP A 126 -3.63 -16.07 2.10
N ARG A 127 -4.32 -15.12 1.45
CA ARG A 127 -4.44 -15.07 -0.02
C ARG A 127 -3.09 -14.86 -0.72
N ALA A 128 -2.15 -14.17 -0.06
CA ALA A 128 -0.79 -13.97 -0.57
C ALA A 128 0.15 -15.14 -0.26
N GLY A 129 -0.30 -16.16 0.49
CA GLY A 129 0.54 -17.30 0.90
C GLY A 129 1.60 -16.93 1.94
N VAL A 130 1.41 -15.85 2.68
CA VAL A 130 2.31 -15.45 3.77
C VAL A 130 2.06 -16.35 4.97
N THR A 131 3.13 -16.89 5.54
CA THR A 131 3.08 -17.75 6.73
C THR A 131 4.06 -17.25 7.79
N GLY A 132 3.85 -17.65 9.05
CA GLY A 132 4.75 -17.31 10.16
C GLY A 132 4.69 -15.85 10.62
N VAL A 133 3.71 -15.08 10.16
CA VAL A 133 3.47 -13.68 10.54
C VAL A 133 2.02 -13.52 10.98
N LYS A 134 1.78 -12.74 12.03
CA LYS A 134 0.44 -12.43 12.55
C LYS A 134 0.02 -11.02 12.15
N ALA A 135 -1.26 -10.83 11.83
CA ALA A 135 -1.84 -9.52 11.55
C ALA A 135 -1.59 -8.48 12.68
N ALA A 136 -1.54 -8.94 13.94
CA ALA A 136 -1.27 -8.09 15.10
C ALA A 136 0.17 -7.50 15.15
N GLU A 137 1.08 -7.98 14.31
CA GLU A 137 2.44 -7.43 14.19
C GLU A 137 2.49 -6.15 13.32
N PHE A 138 1.40 -5.81 12.65
CA PHE A 138 1.36 -4.66 11.75
C PHE A 138 0.78 -3.42 12.42
N LYS A 139 1.30 -2.26 12.02
CA LYS A 139 0.67 -0.97 12.26
C LYS A 139 -0.18 -0.58 11.06
N ARG A 140 -1.30 0.10 11.32
CA ARG A 140 -2.16 0.64 10.28
C ARG A 140 -1.98 2.15 10.11
N TYR A 141 -2.01 2.59 8.86
CA TYR A 141 -2.02 3.99 8.46
C TYR A 141 -3.19 4.27 7.50
N GLY A 142 -3.60 5.53 7.44
CA GLY A 142 -4.68 6.00 6.56
C GLY A 142 -4.95 7.50 6.74
N SER A 143 -5.89 8.04 5.97
CA SER A 143 -6.17 9.47 5.92
C SER A 143 -6.65 10.06 7.24
N ALA A 144 -6.10 11.19 7.65
CA ALA A 144 -6.64 12.05 8.71
C ALA A 144 -7.94 12.76 8.29
N ARG A 145 -8.30 12.69 7.00
CA ARG A 145 -9.47 13.30 6.35
C ARG A 145 -9.44 14.82 6.36
N THR A 146 -8.25 15.41 6.39
CA THR A 146 -8.07 16.87 6.40
C THR A 146 -8.07 17.47 4.99
N LEU A 147 -7.72 16.67 3.97
CA LEU A 147 -7.67 17.10 2.57
C LEU A 147 -8.95 16.77 1.77
N TYR A 148 -10.04 16.43 2.45
CA TYR A 148 -11.30 16.04 1.78
C TYR A 148 -12.09 17.23 1.27
N ASN A 149 -11.87 18.41 1.87
CA ASN A 149 -12.56 19.65 1.51
C ASN A 149 -11.54 20.74 1.28
N PHE A 150 -11.76 21.57 0.27
CA PHE A 150 -10.96 22.75 0.03
C PHE A 150 -11.12 23.73 1.19
N ASN A 151 -10.01 24.07 1.87
CA ASN A 151 -10.00 25.10 2.89
C ASN A 151 -9.27 26.34 2.35
N ILE A 152 -10.01 27.44 2.17
CA ILE A 152 -9.50 28.73 1.68
C ILE A 152 -8.37 29.26 2.56
N ASP A 153 -8.38 28.96 3.85
CA ASP A 153 -7.38 29.46 4.81
C ASP A 153 -5.99 28.80 4.63
N ASN A 154 -5.89 27.73 3.82
CA ASN A 154 -4.63 27.07 3.48
C ASN A 154 -4.11 27.45 2.08
N ALA A 155 -4.75 28.40 1.38
CA ALA A 155 -4.39 28.76 0.00
C ALA A 155 -2.94 29.26 -0.15
N ASP A 156 -2.36 29.83 0.90
CA ASP A 156 -0.97 30.34 0.90
C ASP A 156 0.08 29.28 1.31
N ALA A 157 -0.35 28.06 1.68
CA ALA A 157 0.50 26.97 2.17
C ALA A 157 0.67 25.80 1.18
N TYR A 158 0.04 25.88 -0.01
CA TYR A 158 0.21 24.96 -1.13
C TYR A 158 1.20 25.53 -2.16
#